data_AF-A0A1A8NSA4-F1
#
_entry.id   AF-A0A1A8NSA4-F1
#
_cell.length_a   1.000
_cell.length_b   1.000
_cell.length_c   1.000
_cell.angle_alpha   90.00
_cell.angle_beta   90.00
_cell.angle_gamma   90.00
#
_symmetry.space_group_name_H-M   'P 1'
#
loop_
_entity.id
_entity.type
_entity.pdbx_description
1 polymer ?
#
loop_
_entity_poly.entity_id
_entity_poly.type
_entity_poly.pdbx_seq_one_letter_code
_entity_poly.pdbx_strand_id
1 'polypeptide(L)'
;MIQTLKNTMIVVVESLINKFEKEEMHREMDPSQSNVQYQYTDNCSDSNSSFHQSYAFLRQEQLQVLAEKLDSSKPKEVRFEALRALCCAPPSDVLSCESWSVLRRNLCAALVEPDLSEHVLQFFAKSFSSSPLNVTREIYTSLAKSVESTFLTLKLSFPSGSAAV
;
A
#
# COMPACT_ATOMS: atom_id res chain seq x y z
N MET A 1 -22.24 50.15 -8.44
CA MET A 1 -21.44 49.37 -7.47
C MET A 1 -21.90 47.91 -7.38
N ILE A 2 -23.16 47.62 -7.05
CA ILE A 2 -23.67 46.23 -6.94
C ILE A 2 -23.59 45.45 -8.27
N GLN A 3 -23.88 46.10 -9.40
CA GLN A 3 -23.79 45.48 -10.73
C GLN A 3 -22.36 44.98 -11.05
N THR A 4 -21.35 45.77 -10.67
CA THR A 4 -19.93 45.45 -10.89
C THR A 4 -19.53 44.22 -10.07
N LEU A 5 -19.91 44.18 -8.80
CA LEU A 5 -19.64 43.03 -7.93
C LEU A 5 -20.31 41.75 -8.45
N LYS A 6 -21.57 41.84 -8.89
CA LYS A 6 -22.30 40.72 -9.48
C LYS A 6 -21.60 40.18 -10.73
N ASN A 7 -21.15 41.06 -11.61
CA ASN A 7 -20.44 40.67 -12.82
C ASN A 7 -19.08 40.02 -12.50
N THR A 8 -18.33 40.57 -11.54
CA THR A 8 -17.07 39.95 -11.08
C THR A 8 -17.31 38.57 -10.47
N MET A 9 -18.36 38.41 -9.68
CA MET A 9 -18.69 37.13 -9.06
C MET A 9 -19.10 36.07 -10.08
N ILE A 10 -19.85 36.47 -11.12
CA ILE A 10 -20.20 35.57 -12.24
C ILE A 10 -18.93 35.09 -12.96
N VAL A 11 -18.00 35.99 -13.29
CA VAL A 11 -16.74 35.64 -13.96
C VAL A 11 -15.88 34.68 -13.11
N VAL A 12 -15.83 34.89 -11.79
CA VAL A 12 -15.10 33.99 -10.88
C VAL A 12 -15.75 32.62 -10.82
N VAL A 13 -17.09 32.55 -10.74
CA VAL A 13 -17.83 31.27 -10.71
C VAL A 13 -17.65 30.52 -12.03
N GLU A 14 -17.79 31.18 -13.17
CA GLU A 14 -17.57 30.58 -14.49
C GLU A 14 -16.12 30.08 -14.66
N SER A 15 -15.14 30.82 -14.14
CA SER A 15 -13.75 30.38 -14.13
C SER A 15 -13.51 29.15 -13.25
N LEU A 16 -14.20 29.04 -12.11
CA LEU A 16 -14.08 27.90 -11.21
C LEU A 16 -14.75 26.64 -11.80
N ILE A 17 -15.91 26.80 -12.45
CA ILE A 17 -16.61 25.72 -13.15
C ILE A 17 -15.74 25.20 -14.29
N ASN A 18 -15.21 26.09 -15.14
CA ASN A 18 -14.36 25.70 -16.25
C ASN A 18 -13.04 25.05 -15.78
N LYS A 19 -12.47 25.50 -14.66
CA LYS A 19 -11.30 24.85 -14.05
C LYS A 19 -11.64 23.45 -13.56
N PHE A 20 -12.82 23.27 -12.95
CA PHE A 20 -13.29 21.98 -12.48
C PHE A 20 -13.56 21.01 -13.65
N GLU A 21 -14.27 21.45 -14.70
CA GLU A 21 -14.53 20.64 -15.90
C GLU A 21 -13.23 20.25 -16.61
N LYS A 22 -12.25 21.15 -16.67
CA LYS A 22 -10.94 20.85 -17.27
C LYS A 22 -10.10 19.88 -16.43
N GLU A 23 -10.24 19.91 -15.10
CA GLU A 23 -9.63 18.94 -14.18
C GLU A 23 -10.34 17.57 -14.23
N GLU A 24 -11.63 17.53 -14.51
CA GLU A 24 -12.43 16.31 -14.69
C GLU A 24 -12.11 15.65 -16.04
N MET A 25 -12.10 16.41 -17.13
CA MET A 25 -11.79 15.91 -18.47
C MET A 25 -10.33 15.40 -18.60
N HIS A 26 -9.40 15.95 -17.80
CA HIS A 26 -8.03 15.41 -17.70
C HIS A 26 -7.96 14.07 -16.95
N ARG A 27 -8.95 13.74 -16.10
CA ARG A 27 -9.06 12.41 -15.48
C ARG A 27 -9.70 11.40 -16.43
N GLU A 28 -10.62 11.83 -17.28
CA GLU A 28 -11.34 10.91 -18.18
C GLU A 28 -10.57 10.56 -19.47
N MET A 29 -9.61 11.39 -19.91
CA MET A 29 -8.95 11.21 -21.22
C MET A 29 -7.63 10.41 -21.20
N ASP A 30 -7.22 9.86 -20.05
CA ASP A 30 -6.07 8.94 -19.95
C ASP A 30 -6.41 7.64 -19.21
N PRO A 31 -7.15 6.69 -19.85
CA PRO A 31 -7.36 5.35 -19.28
C PRO A 31 -6.08 4.51 -19.23
N SER A 32 -4.99 5.00 -19.82
CA SER A 32 -3.74 4.26 -20.04
C SER A 32 -2.53 4.77 -19.26
N GLN A 33 -2.67 5.81 -18.41
CA GLN A 33 -1.58 6.33 -17.57
C GLN A 33 -1.93 6.56 -16.10
N SER A 34 -3.15 6.29 -15.66
CA SER A 34 -3.51 6.30 -14.23
C SER A 34 -3.04 5.03 -13.50
N ASN A 35 -1.79 4.62 -13.71
CA ASN A 35 -1.22 3.54 -12.92
C ASN A 35 -0.73 4.14 -11.60
N VAL A 36 -1.65 4.19 -10.64
CA VAL A 36 -1.46 4.35 -9.19
C VAL A 36 -0.29 5.27 -8.83
N GLN A 37 -0.56 6.58 -8.80
CA GLN A 37 0.27 7.57 -8.13
C GLN A 37 0.31 7.22 -6.63
N TYR A 38 1.27 6.38 -6.23
CA TYR A 38 1.71 6.35 -4.84
C TYR A 38 2.38 7.69 -4.60
N GLN A 39 1.65 8.56 -3.93
CA GLN A 39 2.07 9.90 -3.58
C GLN A 39 3.17 9.79 -2.53
N TYR A 40 4.41 9.62 -2.98
CA TYR A 40 5.61 9.91 -2.20
C TYR A 40 5.71 11.43 -2.08
N THR A 41 4.89 11.99 -1.19
CA THR A 41 5.09 13.35 -0.70
C THR A 41 5.62 13.24 0.71
N ASP A 42 6.88 13.64 0.89
CA ASP A 42 7.52 13.97 2.17
C ASP A 42 6.87 15.21 2.81
N ASN A 43 5.54 15.21 2.89
CA ASN A 43 4.73 16.23 3.51
C ASN A 43 4.15 15.60 4.77
N CYS A 44 4.67 16.03 5.92
CA CYS A 44 4.12 15.79 7.25
C CYS A 44 2.68 16.32 7.37
N SER A 45 1.71 15.63 6.77
CA SER A 45 0.29 15.98 6.85
C SER A 45 -0.55 14.73 7.11
N ASP A 46 -0.93 14.53 8.37
CA ASP A 46 -1.71 13.43 8.93
C ASP A 46 -3.20 13.41 8.46
N SER A 47 -3.49 13.67 7.18
CA SER A 47 -4.89 13.86 6.74
C SER A 47 -5.34 13.10 5.50
N ASN A 48 -4.54 12.19 4.95
CA ASN A 48 -5.05 11.28 3.91
C ASN A 48 -5.72 10.06 4.56
N SER A 49 -7.01 10.19 4.88
CA SER A 49 -7.85 9.09 5.37
C SER A 49 -7.69 7.86 4.47
N SER A 50 -7.23 6.75 5.04
CA SER A 50 -7.13 5.44 4.39
C SER A 50 -8.49 4.90 3.89
N PHE A 51 -9.59 5.55 4.29
CA PHE A 51 -10.95 5.19 3.90
C PHE A 51 -11.34 5.69 2.49
N HIS A 52 -10.57 6.60 1.88
CA HIS A 52 -10.81 7.11 0.52
C HIS A 52 -10.03 6.38 -0.58
N GLN A 53 -9.37 5.26 -0.26
CA GLN A 53 -8.70 4.46 -1.29
C GLN A 53 -9.74 3.68 -2.11
N SER A 54 -9.83 3.97 -3.42
CA SER A 54 -10.62 3.14 -4.34
C SER A 54 -10.00 1.75 -4.41
N TYR A 55 -10.67 0.76 -3.84
CA TYR A 55 -10.25 -0.63 -3.92
C TYR A 55 -10.72 -1.27 -5.22
N ALA A 56 -9.86 -2.09 -5.81
CA ALA A 56 -10.21 -2.95 -6.94
C ALA A 56 -10.81 -4.25 -6.41
N PHE A 57 -11.99 -4.64 -6.92
CA PHE A 57 -12.57 -5.94 -6.61
C PHE A 57 -11.71 -7.04 -7.24
N LEU A 58 -11.12 -7.89 -6.41
CA LEU A 58 -10.37 -9.06 -6.84
C LEU A 58 -11.13 -10.33 -6.50
N ARG A 59 -11.31 -11.19 -7.51
CA ARG A 59 -11.86 -12.53 -7.29
C ARG A 59 -10.85 -13.43 -6.58
N GLN A 60 -11.35 -14.47 -5.95
CA GLN A 60 -10.53 -15.42 -5.21
C GLN A 60 -9.47 -16.11 -6.08
N GLU A 61 -9.80 -16.43 -7.34
CA GLU A 61 -8.83 -17.01 -8.29
C GLU A 61 -7.73 -16.01 -8.64
N GLN A 62 -8.06 -14.72 -8.70
CA GLN A 62 -7.08 -13.66 -8.95
C GLN A 62 -6.14 -13.50 -7.75
N LEU A 63 -6.65 -13.59 -6.52
CA LEU A 63 -5.83 -13.59 -5.30
C LEU A 63 -4.89 -14.79 -5.25
N GLN A 64 -5.35 -15.97 -5.70
CA GLN A 64 -4.50 -17.15 -5.82
C GLN A 64 -3.38 -16.93 -6.85
N VAL A 65 -3.69 -16.39 -8.03
CA VAL A 65 -2.68 -16.04 -9.05
C VAL A 65 -1.69 -15.01 -8.52
N LEU A 66 -2.14 -14.02 -7.75
CA LEU A 66 -1.26 -13.05 -7.11
C LEU A 66 -0.34 -13.71 -6.09
N ALA A 67 -0.85 -14.67 -5.30
CA ALA A 67 -0.03 -15.43 -4.38
C ALA A 67 1.07 -16.21 -5.13
N GLU A 68 0.75 -16.87 -6.24
CA GLU A 68 1.73 -17.58 -7.07
C GLU A 68 2.75 -16.64 -7.73
N LYS A 69 2.31 -15.46 -8.17
CA LYS A 69 3.19 -14.44 -8.75
C LYS A 69 4.12 -13.80 -7.74
N LEU A 70 3.75 -13.78 -6.45
CA LEU A 70 4.57 -13.28 -5.34
C LEU A 70 5.63 -14.29 -4.85
N ASP A 71 5.62 -15.52 -5.34
CA ASP A 71 6.59 -16.53 -4.94
C ASP A 71 8.04 -16.11 -5.27
N SER A 72 8.99 -16.44 -4.40
CA SER A 72 10.40 -16.05 -4.56
C SER A 72 11.09 -16.67 -5.78
N SER A 73 10.51 -17.69 -6.39
CA SER A 73 10.97 -18.23 -7.68
C SER A 73 10.68 -17.31 -8.88
N LYS A 74 9.81 -16.31 -8.71
CA LYS A 74 9.42 -15.38 -9.78
C LYS A 74 10.39 -14.20 -9.88
N PRO A 75 10.54 -13.60 -11.08
CA PRO A 75 11.32 -12.38 -11.26
C PRO A 75 10.85 -11.24 -10.35
N LYS A 76 11.77 -10.37 -9.93
CA LYS A 76 11.50 -9.25 -9.02
C LYS A 76 10.37 -8.36 -9.54
N GLU A 77 10.34 -8.10 -10.84
CA GLU A 77 9.36 -7.24 -11.51
C GLU A 77 7.95 -7.83 -11.42
N VAL A 78 7.82 -9.15 -11.61
CA VAL A 78 6.54 -9.86 -11.53
C VAL A 78 6.00 -9.82 -10.10
N ARG A 79 6.87 -9.99 -9.10
CA ARG A 79 6.48 -9.93 -7.69
C ARG A 79 6.11 -8.52 -7.27
N PHE A 80 6.84 -7.51 -7.74
CA PHE A 80 6.53 -6.10 -7.50
C PHE A 80 5.16 -5.74 -8.05
N GLU A 81 4.86 -6.14 -9.30
CA GLU A 81 3.55 -5.93 -9.91
C GLU A 81 2.44 -6.65 -9.14
N ALA A 82 2.68 -7.89 -8.71
CA ALA A 82 1.72 -8.65 -7.92
C ALA A 82 1.47 -8.01 -6.55
N LEU A 83 2.51 -7.51 -5.89
CA LEU A 83 2.40 -6.80 -4.61
C LEU A 83 1.62 -5.49 -4.76
N ARG A 84 1.88 -4.75 -5.85
CA ARG A 84 1.14 -3.53 -6.19
C ARG A 84 -0.35 -3.82 -6.38
N ALA A 85 -0.67 -4.83 -7.18
CA ALA A 85 -2.05 -5.25 -7.40
C ALA A 85 -2.74 -5.72 -6.10
N LEU A 86 -2.01 -6.42 -5.23
CA LEU A 86 -2.50 -6.84 -3.92
C LEU A 86 -2.83 -5.64 -3.01
N CYS A 87 -1.99 -4.60 -3.01
CA CYS A 87 -2.21 -3.36 -2.25
C CYS A 87 -3.40 -2.52 -2.75
N CYS A 88 -3.94 -2.83 -3.93
CA CYS A 88 -5.16 -2.23 -4.47
C CYS A 88 -6.43 -2.98 -4.04
N ALA A 89 -6.32 -4.17 -3.45
CA ALA A 89 -7.46 -4.95 -3.00
C ALA A 89 -7.93 -4.54 -1.59
N PRO A 90 -9.22 -4.68 -1.26
CA PRO A 90 -9.70 -4.48 0.11
C PRO A 90 -8.96 -5.44 1.04
N PRO A 91 -8.34 -4.96 2.14
CA PRO A 91 -7.59 -5.85 3.01
C PRO A 91 -8.49 -6.94 3.63
N SER A 92 -9.76 -6.65 3.89
CA SER A 92 -10.74 -7.66 4.34
C SER A 92 -10.78 -8.90 3.43
N ASP A 93 -10.77 -8.69 2.13
CA ASP A 93 -10.94 -9.73 1.11
C ASP A 93 -9.64 -10.54 0.98
N VAL A 94 -8.50 -9.84 1.04
CA VAL A 94 -7.18 -10.47 1.03
C VAL A 94 -6.96 -11.33 2.27
N LEU A 95 -7.31 -10.82 3.45
CA LEU A 95 -7.10 -11.52 4.73
C LEU A 95 -8.05 -12.71 4.92
N SER A 96 -9.18 -12.75 4.21
CA SER A 96 -10.16 -13.83 4.28
C SER A 96 -10.04 -14.86 3.15
N CYS A 97 -9.12 -14.67 2.20
CA CYS A 97 -8.97 -15.60 1.08
C CYS A 97 -8.38 -16.96 1.49
N GLU A 98 -8.76 -18.03 0.80
CA GLU A 98 -8.24 -19.39 1.04
C GLU A 98 -6.73 -19.49 0.88
N SER A 99 -6.14 -18.67 0.01
CA SER A 99 -4.70 -18.61 -0.23
C SER A 99 -3.93 -17.77 0.80
N TRP A 100 -4.56 -17.29 1.88
CA TRP A 100 -3.90 -16.40 2.86
C TRP A 100 -2.60 -16.98 3.41
N SER A 101 -2.55 -18.28 3.72
CA SER A 101 -1.36 -18.95 4.25
C SER A 101 -0.17 -18.88 3.26
N VAL A 102 -0.44 -19.12 1.98
CA VAL A 102 0.53 -19.06 0.87
C VAL A 102 0.97 -17.62 0.65
N LEU A 103 0.01 -16.70 0.61
CA LEU A 103 0.24 -15.27 0.42
C LEU A 103 1.11 -14.71 1.54
N ARG A 104 0.77 -14.99 2.80
CA ARG A 104 1.53 -14.57 3.98
C ARG A 104 2.97 -15.09 3.92
N ARG A 105 3.17 -16.37 3.58
CA ARG A 105 4.52 -16.94 3.40
C ARG A 105 5.32 -16.17 2.35
N ASN A 106 4.72 -15.82 1.21
CA ASN A 106 5.39 -15.08 0.14
C ASN A 106 5.67 -13.63 0.54
N LEU A 107 4.73 -12.97 1.24
CA LEU A 107 4.95 -11.64 1.83
C LEU A 107 6.10 -11.67 2.84
N CYS A 108 6.22 -12.71 3.67
CA CYS A 108 7.35 -12.87 4.59
C CYS A 108 8.69 -13.00 3.87
N ALA A 109 8.73 -13.72 2.75
CA ALA A 109 9.95 -13.81 1.94
C ALA A 109 10.32 -12.42 1.38
N ALA A 110 9.33 -11.68 0.89
CA ALA A 110 9.52 -10.33 0.37
C ALA A 110 9.91 -9.28 1.43
N LEU A 111 9.62 -9.51 2.73
CA LEU A 111 10.04 -8.62 3.83
C LEU A 111 11.56 -8.52 3.97
N VAL A 112 12.31 -9.55 3.59
CA VAL A 112 13.78 -9.57 3.70
C VAL A 112 14.43 -8.78 2.56
N GLU A 113 13.65 -8.43 1.54
CA GLU A 113 14.15 -7.78 0.34
C GLU A 113 13.95 -6.26 0.40
N PRO A 114 15.02 -5.46 0.30
CA PRO A 114 14.94 -4.02 0.54
C PRO A 114 13.93 -3.33 -0.38
N ASP A 115 13.86 -3.75 -1.65
CA ASP A 115 12.98 -3.15 -2.65
C ASP A 115 11.48 -3.45 -2.46
N LEU A 116 11.13 -4.56 -1.79
CA LEU A 116 9.74 -4.98 -1.60
C LEU A 116 9.25 -4.77 -0.17
N SER A 117 10.16 -4.80 0.80
CA SER A 117 9.86 -4.73 2.23
C SER A 117 8.92 -3.59 2.61
N GLU A 118 9.13 -2.40 2.07
CA GLU A 118 8.31 -1.22 2.33
C GLU A 118 6.84 -1.43 1.93
N HIS A 119 6.60 -1.97 0.73
CA HIS A 119 5.25 -2.21 0.21
C HIS A 119 4.54 -3.30 1.03
N VAL A 120 5.28 -4.31 1.49
CA VAL A 120 4.74 -5.36 2.37
C VAL A 120 4.38 -4.79 3.74
N LEU A 121 5.25 -3.98 4.33
CA LEU A 121 4.99 -3.32 5.61
C LEU A 121 3.78 -2.38 5.52
N GLN A 122 3.65 -1.63 4.42
CA GLN A 122 2.50 -0.78 4.17
C GLN A 122 1.21 -1.61 4.04
N PHE A 123 1.26 -2.73 3.31
CA PHE A 123 0.12 -3.65 3.21
C PHE A 123 -0.31 -4.14 4.60
N PHE A 124 0.62 -4.60 5.43
CA PHE A 124 0.29 -5.06 6.79
C PHE A 124 -0.27 -3.94 7.66
N ALA A 125 0.32 -2.74 7.61
CA ALA A 125 -0.17 -1.58 8.35
C ALA A 125 -1.65 -1.27 8.01
N LYS A 126 -1.98 -1.25 6.73
CA LYS A 126 -3.37 -1.04 6.26
C LYS A 126 -4.29 -2.18 6.68
N SER A 127 -3.80 -3.42 6.60
CA SER A 127 -4.55 -4.63 6.90
C SER A 127 -4.98 -4.74 8.36
N PHE A 128 -4.24 -4.15 9.30
CA PHE A 128 -4.60 -4.23 10.72
C PHE A 128 -5.97 -3.65 11.04
N SER A 129 -6.40 -2.62 10.31
CA SER A 129 -7.69 -1.96 10.51
C SER A 129 -8.91 -2.87 10.28
N SER A 130 -8.75 -3.93 9.48
CA SER A 130 -9.82 -4.87 9.11
C SER A 130 -9.51 -6.32 9.48
N SER A 131 -8.40 -6.58 10.17
CA SER A 131 -7.95 -7.94 10.47
C SER A 131 -8.67 -8.57 11.67
N PRO A 132 -9.18 -9.82 11.55
CA PRO A 132 -9.56 -10.62 12.71
C PRO A 132 -8.35 -10.89 13.62
N LEU A 133 -8.57 -11.01 14.93
CA LEU A 133 -7.49 -11.16 15.93
C LEU A 133 -6.51 -12.31 15.64
N ASN A 134 -6.99 -13.42 15.10
CA ASN A 134 -6.12 -14.55 14.72
C ASN A 134 -5.16 -14.16 13.57
N VAL A 135 -5.67 -13.44 12.57
CA VAL A 135 -4.87 -12.96 11.44
C VAL A 135 -3.89 -11.88 11.90
N THR A 136 -4.33 -10.96 12.76
CA THR A 136 -3.46 -9.96 13.39
C THR A 136 -2.27 -10.62 14.09
N ARG A 137 -2.52 -11.66 14.88
CA ARG A 137 -1.47 -12.44 15.58
C ARG A 137 -0.50 -13.09 14.60
N GLU A 138 -0.99 -13.67 13.51
CA GLU A 138 -0.14 -14.27 12.47
C GLU A 138 0.77 -13.23 11.80
N ILE A 139 0.25 -12.04 11.51
CA ILE A 139 1.03 -10.93 10.92
C ILE A 139 2.11 -10.49 11.91
N TYR A 140 1.78 -10.20 13.17
CA TYR A 140 2.76 -9.82 14.19
C TYR A 140 3.84 -10.89 14.39
N THR A 141 3.46 -12.17 14.44
CA THR A 141 4.42 -13.28 14.56
C THR A 141 5.37 -13.32 13.37
N SER A 142 4.86 -13.03 12.17
CA SER A 142 5.65 -13.01 10.94
C SER A 142 6.66 -11.85 10.93
N LEU A 143 6.21 -10.65 11.33
CA LEU A 143 7.07 -9.48 11.49
C LEU A 143 8.17 -9.72 12.54
N ALA A 144 7.81 -10.27 13.70
CA ALA A 144 8.77 -10.58 14.76
C ALA A 144 9.86 -11.55 14.28
N LYS A 145 9.48 -12.62 13.58
CA LYS A 145 10.43 -13.57 12.97
C LYS A 145 11.33 -12.92 11.91
N SER A 146 10.78 -12.01 11.10
CA SER A 146 11.58 -11.28 10.12
C SER A 146 12.65 -10.43 10.79
N VAL A 147 12.27 -9.70 11.85
CA VAL A 147 13.20 -8.87 12.62
C VAL A 147 14.27 -9.73 13.30
N GLU A 148 13.87 -10.82 13.94
CA GLU A 148 14.79 -11.81 14.55
C GLU A 148 15.81 -12.34 13.52
N SER A 149 15.34 -12.77 12.35
CA SER A 149 16.21 -13.25 11.27
C SER A 149 17.19 -12.18 10.80
N THR A 150 16.75 -10.93 10.68
CA THR A 150 17.61 -9.79 10.32
C THR A 150 18.69 -9.55 11.37
N PHE A 151 18.35 -9.56 12.67
CA PHE A 151 19.33 -9.43 13.75
C PHE A 151 20.39 -10.53 13.74
N LEU A 152 19.97 -11.78 13.53
CA LEU A 152 20.88 -12.93 13.43
C LEU A 152 21.82 -12.80 12.22
N THR A 153 21.29 -12.37 11.08
CA THR A 153 22.05 -12.22 9.83
C THR A 153 23.07 -11.10 9.92
N LEU A 154 22.69 -9.97 10.53
CA LEU A 154 23.58 -8.81 10.68
C LEU A 154 24.72 -9.07 11.67
N LYS A 155 24.76 -10.21 12.37
CA LYS A 155 25.69 -10.49 13.47
C LYS A 155 25.91 -9.22 14.29
N LEU A 156 24.83 -8.57 14.70
CA LEU A 156 24.91 -7.47 15.64
C LEU A 156 25.34 -8.09 16.97
N SER A 157 26.64 -8.39 17.07
CA SER A 157 27.31 -8.62 18.32
C SER A 157 27.20 -7.29 19.04
N PHE A 158 26.18 -7.17 19.89
CA PHE A 158 26.22 -6.19 20.94
C PHE A 158 27.61 -6.34 21.56
N PRO A 159 28.41 -5.26 21.65
CA PRO A 159 29.64 -5.34 22.41
C PRO A 159 29.21 -5.78 23.80
N SER A 160 29.48 -7.05 24.13
CA SER A 160 29.31 -7.54 25.49
C SER A 160 30.27 -6.70 26.28
N GLY A 161 29.73 -5.66 26.92
CA GLY A 161 30.48 -4.78 27.77
C GLY A 161 31.10 -5.68 28.83
N SER A 162 32.39 -5.98 28.65
CA SER A 162 33.22 -6.44 29.74
C SER A 162 33.26 -5.27 30.70
N ALA A 163 32.29 -5.26 31.62
CA ALA A 163 32.43 -4.59 32.89
C ALA A 163 33.51 -5.37 33.62
N ALA A 164 34.77 -5.08 33.28
CA ALA A 164 35.89 -5.34 34.15
C ALA A 164 35.69 -4.42 35.36
N VAL A 165 35.23 -5.03 36.45
CA VAL A 165 35.35 -4.49 37.80
C VAL A 165 36.77 -4.77 38.27
#